data_AF-A0A4Q1CAH9-F1
#
_entry.id   AF-A0A4Q1CAH9-F1
#
_cell.length_a   1.000
_cell.length_b   1.000
_cell.length_c   1.000
_cell.angle_alpha   90.00
_cell.angle_beta   90.00
_cell.angle_gamma   90.00
#
_symmetry.space_group_name_H-M   'P 1'
#
loop_
_entity.id
_entity.type
_entity.pdbx_description
1 polymer ?
#
loop_
_entity_poly.entity_id
_entity_poly.type
_entity_poly.pdbx_seq_one_letter_code
_entity_poly.pdbx_strand_id
1 'polypeptide(L)'
;MPPPRRLAFLAFALSSLASSPAQQWRTGQVAELYTQHCASCHGLNLEGGSAPSMLDDEWLHGGDDASLVRSILQGYPENSMPAWSTLFSEKEARALVNYIREVRARHRYNQVPPAAPQDDFTVATKHHAYRFNTWLDGLDEPWSLTFLPGPGNRAIVTEKRGRAWLIEDGRRASRPLEGLPGNIESNGQGGLYDVVPHPAYLQNGWLYFAFAELTDAGSMTRVMRARLRDDALVDQQTVFAARADQYLKGRAHFGGRLAFDRAGFLYFTIGERGQRDHAQDLTRPNGKVHRLHDDGRIPADNPFVNHPGAVPSIWSYGHRNPQGLAFEPQSDELYDLEHGPRGGDELNRVRRGANYGWPVITYGIEYSGAPIAESTHREGMEQPVAYWTPSLGVCGLNFYTGDRFPLWRHHLFFASLSGEELRRLELKDGEVVDQEILFKGVGRIRHVISGPDGALYVLLPRRIVRLTPAPAG
;
A
#
# COMPACT_ATOMS: atom_id res chain seq x y z
N MET A 1 9.06 -68.85 53.91
CA MET A 1 8.11 -67.86 54.49
C MET A 1 8.05 -66.64 53.57
N PRO A 2 6.86 -66.27 53.04
CA PRO A 2 6.58 -65.02 52.32
C PRO A 2 6.47 -63.84 53.33
N PRO A 3 6.29 -62.52 52.96
CA PRO A 3 5.59 -61.99 51.77
C PRO A 3 6.27 -60.76 51.07
N PRO A 4 5.64 -60.19 50.00
CA PRO A 4 6.30 -59.33 49.00
C PRO A 4 6.11 -57.82 49.26
N ARG A 5 6.98 -56.97 48.68
CA ARG A 5 6.77 -55.50 48.65
C ARG A 5 7.05 -54.88 47.28
N ARG A 6 5.93 -54.63 46.61
CA ARG A 6 5.50 -53.58 45.66
C ARG A 6 6.56 -52.65 45.04
N LEU A 7 6.49 -52.60 43.70
CA LEU A 7 7.01 -51.52 42.83
C LEU A 7 6.39 -50.17 43.18
N ALA A 8 7.21 -49.11 43.14
CA ALA A 8 6.76 -47.73 43.00
C ALA A 8 7.51 -47.09 41.83
N PHE A 9 6.81 -46.92 40.70
CA PHE A 9 7.23 -46.08 39.59
C PHE A 9 7.11 -44.61 40.01
N LEU A 10 8.21 -43.86 39.99
CA LEU A 10 8.18 -42.40 40.08
C LEU A 10 7.72 -41.87 38.71
N ALA A 11 6.45 -41.45 38.62
CA ALA A 11 5.95 -40.69 37.49
C ALA A 11 6.34 -39.22 37.67
N PHE A 12 7.19 -38.70 36.78
CA PHE A 12 7.39 -37.27 36.61
C PHE A 12 6.09 -36.65 36.10
N ALA A 13 5.44 -35.85 36.94
CA ALA A 13 4.33 -35.00 36.53
C ALA A 13 4.89 -33.84 35.68
N LEU A 14 4.91 -34.03 34.36
CA LEU A 14 4.98 -32.93 33.41
C LEU A 14 3.63 -32.20 33.45
N SER A 15 3.58 -31.12 34.23
CA SER A 15 2.52 -30.12 34.13
C SER A 15 2.57 -29.50 32.74
N SER A 16 1.74 -30.00 31.83
CA SER A 16 1.43 -29.33 30.57
C SER A 16 0.66 -28.05 30.91
N LEU A 17 1.36 -26.91 30.86
CA LEU A 17 0.69 -25.64 30.60
C LEU A 17 0.13 -25.74 29.19
N ALA A 18 -1.11 -26.23 29.09
CA ALA A 18 -1.91 -26.11 27.89
C ALA A 18 -2.15 -24.61 27.69
N SER A 19 -1.29 -23.97 26.89
CA SER A 19 -1.61 -22.72 26.24
C SER A 19 -2.89 -22.96 25.43
N SER A 20 -4.00 -22.37 25.88
CA SER A 20 -5.26 -22.37 25.13
C SER A 20 -4.95 -21.95 23.69
N PRO A 21 -5.45 -22.68 22.66
CA PRO A 21 -5.26 -22.22 21.30
C PRO A 21 -6.01 -20.90 21.18
N ALA A 22 -5.29 -19.81 20.88
CA ALA A 22 -5.91 -18.59 20.43
C ALA A 22 -6.86 -18.97 19.28
N GLN A 23 -8.15 -18.78 19.49
CA GLN A 23 -9.20 -19.23 18.59
C GLN A 23 -8.92 -18.66 17.20
N GLN A 24 -8.51 -19.53 16.29
CA GLN A 24 -8.04 -19.16 14.96
C GLN A 24 -9.27 -18.92 14.08
N TRP A 25 -9.62 -17.65 13.92
CA TRP A 25 -10.76 -17.22 13.10
C TRP A 25 -10.58 -17.68 11.65
N ARG A 26 -11.69 -17.98 10.95
CA ARG A 26 -11.72 -18.28 9.50
C ARG A 26 -12.67 -17.31 8.80
N THR A 27 -12.37 -16.96 7.54
CA THR A 27 -13.14 -16.00 6.71
C THR A 27 -14.66 -16.21 6.74
N GLY A 28 -15.09 -17.47 6.86
CA GLY A 28 -16.50 -17.86 6.93
C GLY A 28 -17.18 -17.58 8.26
N GLN A 29 -16.45 -17.54 9.39
CA GLN A 29 -17.07 -17.44 10.72
C GLN A 29 -17.79 -16.11 10.95
N VAL A 30 -17.24 -14.97 10.55
CA VAL A 30 -17.91 -13.66 10.79
C VAL A 30 -19.15 -13.50 9.89
N ALA A 31 -19.05 -13.93 8.63
CA ALA A 31 -20.21 -13.94 7.72
C ALA A 31 -21.28 -14.94 8.19
N GLU A 32 -20.87 -16.07 8.77
CA GLU A 32 -21.75 -17.05 9.38
C GLU A 32 -22.41 -16.49 10.65
N LEU A 33 -21.67 -15.82 11.54
CA LEU A 33 -22.23 -15.14 12.72
C LEU A 33 -23.28 -14.09 12.29
N TYR A 34 -22.96 -13.30 11.26
CA TYR A 34 -23.92 -12.37 10.68
C TYR A 34 -25.17 -13.11 10.16
N THR A 35 -24.96 -14.18 9.40
CA THR A 35 -26.05 -14.98 8.80
C THR A 35 -26.94 -15.61 9.87
N GLN A 36 -26.36 -16.12 10.95
CA GLN A 36 -27.06 -16.81 12.03
C GLN A 36 -27.84 -15.86 12.94
N HIS A 37 -27.34 -14.64 13.17
CA HIS A 37 -27.85 -13.77 14.24
C HIS A 37 -28.44 -12.44 13.76
N CYS A 38 -28.05 -11.94 12.58
CA CYS A 38 -28.41 -10.60 12.12
C CYS A 38 -29.19 -10.59 10.80
N ALA A 39 -28.91 -11.53 9.90
CA ALA A 39 -29.47 -11.54 8.54
C ALA A 39 -30.99 -11.71 8.48
N SER A 40 -31.62 -12.31 9.49
CA SER A 40 -33.08 -12.44 9.55
C SER A 40 -33.80 -11.09 9.60
N CYS A 41 -33.14 -10.05 10.14
CA CYS A 41 -33.71 -8.71 10.27
C CYS A 41 -33.13 -7.73 9.24
N HIS A 42 -31.83 -7.82 8.98
CA HIS A 42 -31.10 -6.89 8.11
C HIS A 42 -30.85 -7.42 6.69
N GLY A 43 -31.41 -8.57 6.32
CA GLY A 43 -31.21 -9.20 5.02
C GLY A 43 -29.88 -9.97 4.92
N LEU A 44 -29.77 -10.93 4.00
CA LEU A 44 -28.55 -11.75 3.85
C LEU A 44 -27.34 -10.95 3.38
N ASN A 45 -27.57 -9.83 2.69
CA ASN A 45 -26.58 -8.94 2.12
C ASN A 45 -26.62 -7.53 2.73
N LEU A 46 -27.16 -7.39 3.95
CA LEU A 46 -27.33 -6.11 4.69
C LEU A 46 -28.35 -5.13 4.07
N GLU A 47 -29.12 -5.57 3.08
CA GLU A 47 -30.07 -4.77 2.32
C GLU A 47 -31.29 -4.28 3.12
N GLY A 48 -31.43 -4.76 4.35
CA GLY A 48 -32.56 -4.47 5.22
C GLY A 48 -33.69 -5.49 5.08
N GLY A 49 -34.77 -5.25 5.80
CA GLY A 49 -35.92 -6.13 5.84
C GLY A 49 -36.91 -5.65 6.90
N SER A 50 -37.04 -6.40 8.00
CA SER A 50 -37.78 -5.95 9.18
C SER A 50 -37.01 -4.91 10.01
N ALA A 51 -35.68 -4.83 9.84
CA ALA A 51 -34.83 -3.76 10.35
C ALA A 51 -34.25 -2.93 9.18
N PRO A 52 -33.76 -1.70 9.45
CA PRO A 52 -33.18 -0.84 8.41
C PRO A 52 -32.04 -1.52 7.65
N SER A 53 -31.88 -1.09 6.40
CA SER A 53 -30.70 -1.43 5.61
C SER A 53 -29.46 -0.93 6.34
N MET A 54 -28.41 -1.73 6.30
CA MET A 54 -27.11 -1.26 6.73
C MET A 54 -26.29 -0.74 5.55
N LEU A 55 -26.81 -0.74 4.31
CA LEU A 55 -26.08 -0.33 3.10
C LEU A 55 -26.09 1.18 2.82
N ASP A 56 -27.09 1.90 3.32
CA ASP A 56 -27.24 3.34 3.13
C ASP A 56 -26.50 4.16 4.22
N ASP A 57 -26.72 5.47 4.28
CA ASP A 57 -26.12 6.39 5.25
C ASP A 57 -27.08 6.78 6.40
N GLU A 58 -28.22 6.10 6.53
CA GLU A 58 -29.23 6.43 7.55
C GLU A 58 -29.03 5.56 8.81
N TRP A 59 -28.44 6.13 9.85
CA TRP A 59 -28.15 5.44 11.13
C TRP A 59 -29.07 5.92 12.26
N LEU A 60 -29.83 5.00 12.86
CA LEU A 60 -30.74 5.33 13.96
C LEU A 60 -30.01 5.61 15.29
N HIS A 61 -28.89 4.95 15.55
CA HIS A 61 -28.18 5.01 16.85
C HIS A 61 -26.69 5.34 16.73
N GLY A 62 -26.33 6.14 15.72
CA GLY A 62 -24.96 6.52 15.40
C GLY A 62 -24.29 5.56 14.41
N GLY A 63 -23.52 6.12 13.48
CA GLY A 63 -22.89 5.39 12.37
C GLY A 63 -21.38 5.21 12.49
N ASP A 64 -20.77 5.48 13.64
CA ASP A 64 -19.34 5.27 13.91
C ASP A 64 -19.05 3.84 14.43
N ASP A 65 -17.81 3.37 14.36
CA ASP A 65 -17.52 1.97 14.72
C ASP A 65 -17.82 1.67 16.19
N ALA A 66 -17.63 2.63 17.10
CA ALA A 66 -17.92 2.44 18.52
C ALA A 66 -19.44 2.37 18.76
N SER A 67 -20.24 3.20 18.08
CA SER A 67 -21.71 3.12 18.17
C SER A 67 -22.25 1.81 17.60
N LEU A 68 -21.68 1.32 16.50
CA LEU A 68 -22.08 0.04 15.92
C LEU A 68 -21.74 -1.14 16.82
N VAL A 69 -20.53 -1.15 17.43
CA VAL A 69 -20.16 -2.15 18.44
C VAL A 69 -21.12 -2.13 19.63
N ARG A 70 -21.42 -0.93 20.16
CA ARG A 70 -22.39 -0.78 21.27
C ARG A 70 -23.77 -1.30 20.87
N SER A 71 -24.23 -0.96 19.67
CA SER A 71 -25.54 -1.38 19.14
C SER A 71 -25.65 -2.90 19.07
N ILE A 72 -24.60 -3.58 18.57
CA ILE A 72 -24.55 -5.05 18.52
C ILE A 72 -24.58 -5.66 19.92
N LEU A 73 -23.76 -5.16 20.85
CA LEU A 73 -23.64 -5.77 22.16
C LEU A 73 -24.86 -5.49 23.04
N GLN A 74 -25.37 -4.26 23.04
CA GLN A 74 -26.39 -3.80 23.98
C GLN A 74 -27.81 -3.91 23.43
N GLY A 75 -27.98 -3.95 22.09
CA GLY A 75 -29.30 -3.94 21.45
C GLY A 75 -30.11 -2.67 21.74
N TYR A 76 -31.31 -2.62 21.17
CA TYR A 76 -32.35 -1.62 21.40
C TYR A 76 -33.70 -2.33 21.46
N PRO A 77 -34.11 -2.84 22.65
CA PRO A 77 -35.34 -3.60 22.81
C PRO A 77 -36.60 -2.84 22.35
N GLU A 78 -36.61 -1.52 22.50
CA GLU A 78 -37.66 -0.60 22.03
C GLU A 78 -37.80 -0.58 20.49
N ASN A 79 -36.74 -0.97 19.78
CA ASN A 79 -36.70 -1.12 18.32
C ASN A 79 -36.67 -2.59 17.87
N SER A 80 -36.98 -3.54 18.76
CA SER A 80 -36.89 -4.99 18.51
C SER A 80 -35.49 -5.48 18.12
N MET A 81 -34.42 -4.75 18.46
CA MET A 81 -33.04 -5.18 18.26
C MET A 81 -32.53 -5.85 19.55
N PRO A 82 -32.32 -7.18 19.59
CA PRO A 82 -31.85 -7.87 20.79
C PRO A 82 -30.39 -7.51 21.11
N ALA A 83 -30.04 -7.62 22.39
CA ALA A 83 -28.66 -7.52 22.86
C ALA A 83 -27.90 -8.83 22.60
N TRP A 84 -26.69 -8.74 22.06
CA TRP A 84 -25.85 -9.91 21.79
C TRP A 84 -24.65 -10.04 22.74
N SER A 85 -24.56 -9.24 23.81
CA SER A 85 -23.43 -9.26 24.75
C SER A 85 -23.20 -10.58 25.49
N THR A 86 -24.19 -11.48 25.51
CA THR A 86 -24.05 -12.84 26.09
C THR A 86 -23.53 -13.86 25.09
N LEU A 87 -23.58 -13.55 23.79
CA LEU A 87 -23.20 -14.44 22.69
C LEU A 87 -21.93 -13.97 21.97
N PHE A 88 -21.69 -12.66 21.93
CA PHE A 88 -20.50 -12.05 21.30
C PHE A 88 -19.65 -11.33 22.35
N SER A 89 -18.35 -11.57 22.26
CA SER A 89 -17.33 -10.70 22.84
C SER A 89 -17.27 -9.36 22.09
N GLU A 90 -16.67 -8.35 22.71
CA GLU A 90 -16.42 -7.07 22.04
C GLU A 90 -15.55 -7.23 20.77
N LYS A 91 -14.65 -8.21 20.78
CA LYS A 91 -13.80 -8.58 19.64
C LYS A 91 -14.63 -9.10 18.46
N GLU A 92 -15.65 -9.91 18.74
CA GLU A 92 -16.60 -10.43 17.74
C GLU A 92 -17.53 -9.35 17.20
N ALA A 93 -18.05 -8.48 18.07
CA ALA A 93 -18.84 -7.34 17.65
C ALA A 93 -18.05 -6.42 16.72
N ARG A 94 -16.77 -6.14 17.03
CA ARG A 94 -15.87 -5.39 16.13
C ARG A 94 -15.65 -6.08 14.79
N ALA A 95 -15.48 -7.41 14.79
CA ALA A 95 -15.34 -8.17 13.55
C ALA A 95 -16.62 -8.09 12.69
N LEU A 96 -17.80 -8.15 13.30
CA LEU A 96 -19.09 -7.94 12.62
C LEU A 96 -19.23 -6.52 12.07
N VAL A 97 -18.83 -5.48 12.82
CA VAL A 97 -18.79 -4.10 12.31
C VAL A 97 -17.88 -4.01 11.08
N ASN A 98 -16.70 -4.59 11.12
CA ASN A 98 -15.79 -4.60 9.97
C ASN A 98 -16.39 -5.35 8.76
N TYR A 99 -17.09 -6.46 8.99
CA TYR A 99 -17.84 -7.15 7.95
C TYR A 99 -18.94 -6.27 7.34
N ILE A 100 -19.72 -5.59 8.18
CA ILE A 100 -20.74 -4.62 7.74
C ILE A 100 -20.10 -3.55 6.88
N ARG A 101 -19.00 -2.91 7.34
CA ARG A 101 -18.27 -1.89 6.58
C ARG A 101 -17.77 -2.42 5.24
N GLU A 102 -17.22 -3.63 5.20
CA GLU A 102 -16.71 -4.25 3.98
C GLU A 102 -17.83 -4.48 2.94
N VAL A 103 -18.97 -5.02 3.36
CA VAL A 103 -20.11 -5.27 2.47
C VAL A 103 -20.77 -3.96 2.04
N ARG A 104 -20.94 -2.99 2.94
CA ARG A 104 -21.40 -1.63 2.62
C ARG A 104 -20.54 -0.97 1.56
N ALA A 105 -19.23 -0.99 1.78
CA ALA A 105 -18.30 -0.39 0.85
C ALA A 105 -18.31 -1.11 -0.50
N ARG A 106 -18.38 -2.45 -0.53
CA ARG A 106 -18.58 -3.21 -1.78
C ARG A 106 -19.87 -2.84 -2.50
N HIS A 107 -20.97 -2.70 -1.77
CA HIS A 107 -22.25 -2.30 -2.35
C HIS A 107 -22.14 -0.92 -3.00
N ARG A 108 -21.67 0.10 -2.27
CA ARG A 108 -21.42 1.45 -2.82
C ARG A 108 -20.48 1.42 -4.00
N TYR A 109 -19.42 0.62 -3.90
CA TYR A 109 -18.42 0.43 -4.95
C TYR A 109 -18.97 -0.16 -6.26
N ASN A 110 -20.09 -0.87 -6.19
CA ASN A 110 -20.69 -1.60 -7.31
C ASN A 110 -21.93 -0.91 -7.91
N GLN A 111 -22.45 0.18 -7.33
CA GLN A 111 -23.73 0.76 -7.75
C GLN A 111 -23.73 1.24 -9.21
N VAL A 112 -22.65 1.85 -9.69
CA VAL A 112 -22.30 1.96 -11.13
C VAL A 112 -20.79 2.17 -11.19
N PRO A 113 -19.97 1.20 -11.69
CA PRO A 113 -18.55 1.46 -11.85
C PRO A 113 -18.34 2.56 -12.90
N PRO A 114 -17.34 3.44 -12.74
CA PRO A 114 -16.92 4.33 -13.81
C PRO A 114 -16.65 3.55 -15.08
N ALA A 115 -16.71 4.23 -16.24
CA ALA A 115 -16.46 3.60 -17.52
C ALA A 115 -15.15 2.76 -17.47
N ALA A 116 -15.21 1.57 -18.06
CA ALA A 116 -14.03 0.76 -18.38
C ALA A 116 -13.59 1.14 -19.80
N PRO A 117 -12.77 2.19 -19.97
CA PRO A 117 -12.44 2.69 -21.30
C PRO A 117 -11.71 1.62 -22.11
N GLN A 118 -12.07 1.54 -23.39
CA GLN A 118 -11.24 0.89 -24.40
C GLN A 118 -10.21 1.88 -24.96
N ASP A 119 -9.35 1.41 -25.86
CA ASP A 119 -8.45 2.31 -26.55
C ASP A 119 -9.22 3.27 -27.44
N ASP A 120 -8.73 4.49 -27.48
CA ASP A 120 -9.35 5.60 -28.19
C ASP A 120 -10.74 6.01 -27.69
N PHE A 121 -10.99 5.77 -26.41
CA PHE A 121 -12.24 6.11 -25.74
C PHE A 121 -12.13 7.44 -24.99
N THR A 122 -13.20 8.24 -25.01
CA THR A 122 -13.29 9.48 -24.22
C THR A 122 -14.05 9.22 -22.92
N VAL A 123 -13.46 9.59 -21.80
CA VAL A 123 -14.08 9.53 -20.47
C VAL A 123 -14.30 10.94 -19.95
N ALA A 124 -15.53 11.24 -19.55
CA ALA A 124 -15.86 12.48 -18.86
C ALA A 124 -15.68 12.31 -17.34
N THR A 125 -15.12 13.33 -16.69
CA THR A 125 -14.91 13.40 -15.24
C THR A 125 -15.49 14.72 -14.72
N LYS A 126 -15.52 14.91 -13.40
CA LYS A 126 -16.00 16.14 -12.74
C LYS A 126 -15.33 17.41 -13.27
N HIS A 127 -14.05 17.33 -13.64
CA HIS A 127 -13.27 18.52 -14.01
C HIS A 127 -12.78 18.54 -15.45
N HIS A 128 -12.55 17.39 -16.08
CA HIS A 128 -12.04 17.29 -17.45
C HIS A 128 -12.61 16.07 -18.19
N ALA A 129 -12.67 16.14 -19.52
CA ALA A 129 -12.78 14.94 -20.34
C ALA A 129 -11.38 14.56 -20.87
N TYR A 130 -11.09 13.26 -20.95
CA TYR A 130 -9.81 12.77 -21.46
C TYR A 130 -9.98 11.62 -22.45
N ARG A 131 -9.05 11.49 -23.39
CA ARG A 131 -8.87 10.30 -24.23
C ARG A 131 -7.95 9.30 -23.54
N PHE A 132 -8.33 8.04 -23.62
CA PHE A 132 -7.58 6.89 -23.12
C PHE A 132 -6.91 6.17 -24.29
N ASN A 133 -5.59 6.25 -24.42
CA ASN A 133 -4.86 5.65 -25.55
C ASN A 133 -3.67 4.84 -25.05
N THR A 134 -3.45 3.64 -25.63
CA THR A 134 -2.19 2.92 -25.43
C THR A 134 -1.03 3.75 -25.97
N TRP A 135 -0.03 3.99 -25.11
CA TRP A 135 1.22 4.64 -25.48
C TRP A 135 2.31 3.63 -25.80
N LEU A 136 2.40 2.57 -24.99
CA LEU A 136 3.36 1.48 -25.18
C LEU A 136 2.72 0.15 -24.77
N ASP A 137 2.94 -0.90 -25.56
CA ASP A 137 2.42 -2.24 -25.30
C ASP A 137 3.54 -3.29 -25.21
N GLY A 138 3.16 -4.56 -25.10
CA GLY A 138 4.10 -5.68 -25.09
C GLY A 138 5.02 -5.73 -23.87
N LEU A 139 4.62 -5.10 -22.77
CA LEU A 139 5.33 -5.13 -21.49
C LEU A 139 4.91 -6.36 -20.67
N ASP A 140 5.74 -6.71 -19.70
CA ASP A 140 5.55 -7.83 -18.79
C ASP A 140 5.63 -7.37 -17.33
N GLU A 141 4.47 -7.11 -16.72
CA GLU A 141 4.36 -6.58 -15.35
C GLU A 141 5.21 -5.30 -15.13
N PRO A 142 4.95 -4.20 -15.89
CA PRO A 142 5.69 -2.95 -15.68
C PRO A 142 5.46 -2.43 -14.26
N TRP A 143 6.53 -1.99 -13.60
CA TRP A 143 6.53 -1.58 -12.19
C TRP A 143 6.68 -0.07 -12.00
N SER A 144 7.63 0.55 -12.70
CA SER A 144 7.83 2.00 -12.72
C SER A 144 8.05 2.53 -14.14
N LEU A 145 7.76 3.81 -14.31
CA LEU A 145 8.06 4.61 -15.49
C LEU A 145 8.65 5.92 -14.98
N THR A 146 9.82 6.29 -15.45
CA THR A 146 10.36 7.64 -15.25
C THR A 146 10.74 8.28 -16.56
N PHE A 147 10.38 9.54 -16.74
CA PHE A 147 10.92 10.35 -17.83
C PHE A 147 12.30 10.87 -17.45
N LEU A 148 13.23 10.87 -18.40
CA LEU A 148 14.59 11.37 -18.20
C LEU A 148 14.60 12.87 -18.50
N PRO A 149 15.07 13.73 -17.57
CA PRO A 149 15.26 15.14 -17.85
C PRO A 149 16.22 15.33 -19.03
N GLY A 150 15.86 16.25 -19.94
CA GLY A 150 16.68 16.60 -21.10
C GLY A 150 15.94 16.48 -22.42
N PRO A 151 16.66 16.65 -23.54
CA PRO A 151 16.08 16.51 -24.87
C PRO A 151 15.75 15.05 -25.21
N GLY A 152 14.84 14.84 -26.16
CA GLY A 152 14.62 13.52 -26.79
C GLY A 152 13.53 12.64 -26.18
N ASN A 153 12.63 13.19 -25.36
CA ASN A 153 11.42 12.52 -24.85
C ASN A 153 11.70 11.06 -24.39
N ARG A 154 12.78 10.89 -23.62
CA ARG A 154 13.23 9.58 -23.19
C ARG A 154 12.61 9.19 -21.86
N ALA A 155 12.39 7.90 -21.68
CA ALA A 155 11.92 7.34 -20.43
C ALA A 155 12.58 5.99 -20.14
N ILE A 156 12.56 5.54 -18.90
CA ILE A 156 12.89 4.18 -18.51
C ILE A 156 11.66 3.53 -17.92
N VAL A 157 11.34 2.33 -18.39
CA VAL A 157 10.32 1.47 -17.79
C VAL A 157 11.01 0.29 -17.13
N THR A 158 10.70 0.02 -15.86
CA THR A 158 11.10 -1.22 -15.19
C THR A 158 9.98 -2.25 -15.30
N GLU A 159 10.36 -3.51 -15.46
CA GLU A 159 9.48 -4.67 -15.36
C GLU A 159 9.85 -5.45 -14.10
N LYS A 160 8.84 -5.85 -13.33
CA LYS A 160 9.04 -6.54 -12.05
C LYS A 160 9.99 -7.74 -12.17
N ARG A 161 9.97 -8.45 -13.30
CA ARG A 161 10.81 -9.63 -13.57
C ARG A 161 12.29 -9.33 -13.85
N GLY A 162 12.79 -8.15 -13.50
CA GLY A 162 14.22 -7.85 -13.52
C GLY A 162 14.74 -7.30 -14.84
N ARG A 163 13.87 -6.74 -15.68
CA ARG A 163 14.26 -6.05 -16.92
C ARG A 163 13.91 -4.57 -16.82
N ALA A 164 14.71 -3.73 -17.45
CA ALA A 164 14.34 -2.35 -17.70
C ALA A 164 14.53 -2.02 -19.18
N TRP A 165 13.77 -1.07 -19.68
CA TRP A 165 13.76 -0.71 -21.09
C TRP A 165 13.91 0.80 -21.24
N LEU A 166 14.81 1.22 -22.13
CA LEU A 166 14.83 2.59 -22.62
C LEU A 166 13.68 2.78 -23.61
N ILE A 167 12.95 3.88 -23.43
CA ILE A 167 11.90 4.33 -24.33
C ILE A 167 12.35 5.66 -24.93
N GLU A 168 12.29 5.80 -26.24
CA GLU A 168 12.58 7.04 -26.97
C GLU A 168 11.43 7.34 -27.91
N ASP A 169 10.83 8.53 -27.80
CA ASP A 169 9.68 8.96 -28.61
C ASP A 169 8.52 7.94 -28.63
N GLY A 170 8.25 7.34 -27.47
CA GLY A 170 7.20 6.33 -27.30
C GLY A 170 7.52 4.95 -27.88
N ARG A 171 8.75 4.71 -28.32
CA ARG A 171 9.21 3.41 -28.82
C ARG A 171 10.20 2.76 -27.85
N ARG A 172 9.93 1.51 -27.51
CA ARG A 172 10.82 0.69 -26.69
C ARG A 172 12.05 0.26 -27.50
N ALA A 173 13.23 0.34 -26.89
CA ALA A 173 14.46 -0.22 -27.45
C ALA A 173 14.32 -1.73 -27.74
N SER A 174 15.08 -2.23 -28.71
CA SER A 174 15.02 -3.63 -29.15
C SER A 174 15.60 -4.63 -28.12
N ARG A 175 16.46 -4.15 -27.22
CA ARG A 175 17.07 -4.91 -26.12
C ARG A 175 16.80 -4.23 -24.77
N PRO A 176 16.70 -5.00 -23.67
CA PRO A 176 16.62 -4.42 -22.34
C PRO A 176 17.95 -3.73 -21.98
N LEU A 177 17.88 -2.80 -21.03
CA LEU A 177 19.06 -2.15 -20.46
C LEU A 177 20.00 -3.19 -19.83
N GLU A 178 21.29 -3.07 -20.15
CA GLU A 178 22.34 -3.88 -19.56
C GLU A 178 22.85 -3.26 -18.25
N GLY A 179 23.50 -4.08 -17.41
CA GLY A 179 24.10 -3.62 -16.15
C GLY A 179 23.18 -3.65 -14.93
N LEU A 180 21.96 -4.19 -15.04
CA LEU A 180 21.17 -4.49 -13.83
C LEU A 180 21.80 -5.67 -13.05
N PRO A 181 21.65 -5.72 -11.71
CA PRO A 181 22.13 -6.84 -10.91
C PRO A 181 21.50 -8.18 -11.32
N GLY A 182 22.30 -9.24 -11.36
CA GLY A 182 21.83 -10.59 -11.74
C GLY A 182 21.05 -11.33 -10.65
N ASN A 183 21.08 -10.85 -9.40
CA ASN A 183 20.48 -11.49 -8.23
C ASN A 183 19.16 -10.83 -7.78
N ILE A 184 18.32 -10.39 -8.72
CA ILE A 184 17.00 -9.82 -8.41
C ILE A 184 16.00 -10.97 -8.11
N GLU A 185 15.47 -11.03 -6.89
CA GLU A 185 14.36 -11.93 -6.53
C GLU A 185 13.10 -11.50 -7.28
N SER A 186 12.50 -12.38 -8.07
CA SER A 186 11.32 -12.08 -8.88
C SER A 186 10.08 -12.90 -8.49
N ASN A 187 10.18 -13.73 -7.43
CA ASN A 187 9.05 -14.51 -6.92
C ASN A 187 8.17 -13.69 -5.96
N GLY A 188 6.86 -14.00 -5.95
CA GLY A 188 5.90 -13.31 -5.09
C GLY A 188 5.81 -11.82 -5.42
N GLN A 189 6.10 -10.97 -4.43
CA GLN A 189 6.20 -9.52 -4.59
C GLN A 189 7.63 -9.03 -4.83
N GLY A 190 8.62 -9.94 -4.89
CA GLY A 190 9.98 -9.63 -5.31
C GLY A 190 10.03 -9.04 -6.72
N GLY A 191 10.96 -8.12 -6.98
CA GLY A 191 11.29 -7.72 -8.34
C GLY A 191 12.24 -6.54 -8.45
N LEU A 192 12.42 -6.07 -9.70
CA LEU A 192 12.91 -4.73 -9.98
C LEU A 192 11.77 -3.74 -9.80
N TYR A 193 12.00 -2.71 -8.98
CA TYR A 193 10.98 -1.77 -8.55
C TYR A 193 11.16 -0.43 -9.23
N ASP A 194 11.45 0.60 -8.44
CA ASP A 194 11.44 1.96 -8.90
C ASP A 194 12.72 2.34 -9.64
N VAL A 195 12.59 3.33 -10.51
CA VAL A 195 13.71 4.05 -11.10
C VAL A 195 13.39 5.54 -11.05
N VAL A 196 14.28 6.34 -10.47
CA VAL A 196 14.12 7.81 -10.44
C VAL A 196 15.42 8.52 -10.81
N PRO A 197 15.37 9.58 -11.65
CA PRO A 197 16.52 10.43 -11.89
C PRO A 197 16.84 11.27 -10.66
N HIS A 198 18.12 11.55 -10.45
CA HIS A 198 18.54 12.57 -9.50
C HIS A 198 17.92 13.94 -9.85
N PRO A 199 17.58 14.81 -8.88
CA PRO A 199 17.09 16.17 -9.17
C PRO A 199 18.04 16.97 -10.08
N ALA A 200 19.35 16.73 -9.92
CA ALA A 200 20.43 17.28 -10.73
C ALA A 200 20.88 16.37 -11.91
N TYR A 201 19.97 15.55 -12.48
CA TYR A 201 20.30 14.54 -13.48
C TYR A 201 21.03 15.11 -14.71
N LEU A 202 20.64 16.30 -15.19
CA LEU A 202 21.29 16.95 -16.32
C LEU A 202 22.77 17.29 -16.05
N GLN A 203 23.15 17.45 -14.77
CA GLN A 203 24.52 17.74 -14.39
C GLN A 203 25.32 16.48 -14.07
N ASN A 204 24.71 15.48 -13.42
CA ASN A 204 25.44 14.34 -12.85
C ASN A 204 25.12 12.96 -13.46
N GLY A 205 24.02 12.84 -14.22
CA GLY A 205 23.58 11.64 -14.91
C GLY A 205 23.10 10.49 -14.02
N TRP A 206 22.89 10.71 -12.72
CA TRP A 206 22.56 9.64 -11.77
C TRP A 206 21.10 9.20 -11.85
N LEU A 207 20.89 7.89 -11.98
CA LEU A 207 19.61 7.19 -11.85
C LEU A 207 19.67 6.30 -10.62
N TYR A 208 18.58 6.24 -9.86
CA TYR A 208 18.45 5.42 -8.66
C TYR A 208 17.47 4.29 -8.91
N PHE A 209 17.84 3.08 -8.52
CA PHE A 209 17.04 1.88 -8.69
C PHE A 209 16.80 1.20 -7.35
N ALA A 210 15.55 0.80 -7.11
CA ALA A 210 15.20 -0.09 -6.00
C ALA A 210 14.88 -1.48 -6.54
N PHE A 211 15.32 -2.53 -5.86
CA PHE A 211 15.03 -3.92 -6.22
C PHE A 211 15.08 -4.85 -5.01
N ALA A 212 14.46 -6.02 -5.12
CA ALA A 212 14.63 -7.10 -4.17
C ALA A 212 15.93 -7.86 -4.46
N GLU A 213 16.97 -7.61 -3.68
CA GLU A 213 18.19 -8.42 -3.72
C GLU A 213 17.93 -9.80 -3.12
N LEU A 214 18.40 -10.85 -3.81
CA LEU A 214 18.44 -12.23 -3.34
C LEU A 214 19.85 -12.62 -2.91
N THR A 215 19.94 -13.28 -1.75
CA THR A 215 21.15 -13.88 -1.18
C THR A 215 20.81 -15.26 -0.61
N ASP A 216 21.81 -16.00 -0.16
CA ASP A 216 21.60 -17.28 0.54
C ASP A 216 20.80 -17.12 1.85
N ALA A 217 20.87 -15.94 2.48
CA ALA A 217 20.12 -15.63 3.70
C ALA A 217 18.63 -15.33 3.45
N GLY A 218 18.24 -15.11 2.19
CA GLY A 218 16.90 -14.68 1.79
C GLY A 218 16.98 -13.41 0.93
N SER A 219 15.91 -12.64 0.90
CA SER A 219 15.85 -11.41 0.10
C SER A 219 15.62 -10.16 0.94
N MET A 220 16.02 -9.00 0.43
CA MET A 220 15.81 -7.67 1.03
C MET A 220 15.77 -6.57 -0.04
N THR A 221 15.09 -5.46 0.25
CA THR A 221 15.07 -4.28 -0.62
C THR A 221 16.45 -3.62 -0.58
N ARG A 222 17.02 -3.39 -1.76
CA ARG A 222 18.31 -2.74 -2.00
C ARG A 222 18.12 -1.51 -2.88
N VAL A 223 18.92 -0.48 -2.65
CA VAL A 223 18.96 0.72 -3.48
C VAL A 223 20.36 0.88 -4.06
N MET A 224 20.43 1.08 -5.37
CA MET A 224 21.65 1.40 -6.09
C MET A 224 21.47 2.67 -6.92
N ARG A 225 22.57 3.29 -7.32
CA ARG A 225 22.59 4.31 -8.39
C ARG A 225 23.53 3.92 -9.52
N ALA A 226 23.23 4.39 -10.72
CA ALA A 226 24.03 4.15 -11.92
C ALA A 226 23.87 5.32 -12.89
N ARG A 227 24.75 5.40 -13.89
CA ARG A 227 24.61 6.32 -15.03
C ARG A 227 24.21 5.56 -16.28
N LEU A 228 23.43 6.19 -17.15
CA LEU A 228 23.08 5.63 -18.44
C LEU A 228 24.08 6.10 -19.51
N ARG A 229 24.76 5.16 -20.18
CA ARG A 229 25.65 5.41 -21.32
C ARG A 229 25.47 4.29 -22.34
N ASP A 230 25.22 4.63 -23.60
CA ASP A 230 25.07 3.66 -24.72
C ASP A 230 24.09 2.51 -24.41
N ASP A 231 22.93 2.86 -23.84
CA ASP A 231 21.87 1.95 -23.36
C ASP A 231 22.30 0.94 -22.28
N ALA A 232 23.37 1.24 -21.54
CA ALA A 232 23.86 0.44 -20.43
C ALA A 232 23.97 1.26 -19.13
N LEU A 233 23.74 0.58 -18.00
CA LEU A 233 23.94 1.11 -16.66
C LEU A 233 25.39 0.92 -16.23
N VAL A 234 26.13 2.03 -16.17
CA VAL A 234 27.54 2.10 -15.79
C VAL A 234 27.73 2.83 -14.45
N ASP A 235 28.95 2.83 -13.92
CA ASP A 235 29.30 3.51 -12.66
C ASP A 235 28.40 3.12 -11.47
N GLN A 236 28.02 1.84 -11.38
CA GLN A 236 27.06 1.37 -10.38
C GLN A 236 27.60 1.51 -8.95
N GLN A 237 26.78 2.06 -8.06
CA GLN A 237 27.11 2.26 -6.66
C GLN A 237 25.95 1.83 -5.76
N THR A 238 26.27 1.24 -4.62
CA THR A 238 25.26 0.90 -3.61
C THR A 238 24.93 2.14 -2.79
N VAL A 239 23.65 2.45 -2.68
CA VAL A 239 23.14 3.58 -1.88
C VAL A 239 22.59 3.07 -0.55
N PHE A 240 21.91 1.92 -0.57
CA PHE A 240 21.44 1.24 0.63
C PHE A 240 21.53 -0.27 0.48
N ALA A 241 22.03 -0.96 1.50
CA ALA A 241 21.93 -2.40 1.67
C ALA A 241 21.73 -2.73 3.15
N ALA A 242 20.82 -3.66 3.43
CA ALA A 242 20.63 -4.18 4.79
C ALA A 242 21.80 -5.08 5.21
N ARG A 243 21.98 -5.27 6.52
CA ARG A 243 22.95 -6.24 7.05
C ARG A 243 22.48 -7.67 6.72
N ALA A 244 23.41 -8.60 6.56
CA ALA A 244 23.10 -9.98 6.15
C ALA A 244 22.11 -10.70 7.10
N ASP A 245 22.17 -10.41 8.39
CA ASP A 245 21.28 -10.96 9.43
C ASP A 245 19.85 -10.39 9.39
N GLN A 246 19.60 -9.38 8.54
CA GLN A 246 18.29 -8.74 8.36
C GLN A 246 17.54 -9.25 7.11
N TYR A 247 18.17 -10.12 6.31
CA TYR A 247 17.52 -10.75 5.16
C TYR A 247 16.47 -11.77 5.61
N LEU A 248 15.38 -11.89 4.84
CA LEU A 248 14.24 -12.74 5.18
C LEU A 248 13.84 -13.62 4.01
N LYS A 249 13.43 -14.86 4.30
CA LYS A 249 12.99 -15.84 3.30
C LYS A 249 11.59 -15.58 2.74
N GLY A 250 10.78 -14.75 3.41
CA GLY A 250 9.44 -14.37 2.97
C GLY A 250 9.47 -13.61 1.64
N ARG A 251 8.41 -13.69 0.84
CA ARG A 251 8.36 -13.08 -0.51
C ARG A 251 7.30 -11.98 -0.65
N ALA A 252 6.92 -11.38 0.47
CA ALA A 252 5.91 -10.32 0.53
C ALA A 252 6.52 -9.03 1.09
N HIS A 253 5.86 -7.92 0.83
CA HIS A 253 5.99 -6.62 1.48
C HIS A 253 7.37 -5.96 1.38
N PHE A 254 7.90 -5.83 0.17
CA PHE A 254 9.21 -5.22 -0.06
C PHE A 254 9.19 -3.68 -0.05
N GLY A 255 8.03 -3.05 -0.21
CA GLY A 255 7.97 -1.63 -0.55
C GLY A 255 8.68 -1.36 -1.88
N GLY A 256 9.72 -0.52 -1.86
CA GLY A 256 10.61 -0.31 -2.99
C GLY A 256 10.34 0.94 -3.82
N ARG A 257 9.59 1.93 -3.30
CA ARG A 257 9.41 3.23 -3.95
C ARG A 257 10.51 4.20 -3.55
N LEU A 258 10.92 5.08 -4.46
CA LEU A 258 11.94 6.11 -4.27
C LEU A 258 11.34 7.51 -4.49
N ALA A 259 11.81 8.50 -3.73
CA ALA A 259 11.46 9.91 -3.96
C ALA A 259 12.61 10.82 -3.51
N PHE A 260 12.82 11.93 -4.20
CA PHE A 260 13.74 12.98 -3.78
C PHE A 260 12.97 14.19 -3.27
N ASP A 261 13.41 14.78 -2.16
CA ASP A 261 12.95 16.11 -1.75
C ASP A 261 13.67 17.22 -2.53
N ARG A 262 13.24 18.47 -2.34
CA ARG A 262 13.88 19.63 -3.00
C ARG A 262 15.31 19.89 -2.50
N ALA A 263 15.68 19.38 -1.33
CA ALA A 263 17.02 19.50 -0.77
C ALA A 263 17.99 18.42 -1.31
N GLY A 264 17.49 17.45 -2.07
CA GLY A 264 18.29 16.39 -2.68
C GLY A 264 18.50 15.16 -1.78
N PHE A 265 17.74 15.02 -0.68
CA PHE A 265 17.74 13.78 0.09
C PHE A 265 16.88 12.72 -0.60
N LEU A 266 17.37 11.48 -0.59
CA LEU A 266 16.66 10.32 -1.10
C LEU A 266 15.82 9.68 0.00
N TYR A 267 14.54 9.51 -0.27
CA TYR A 267 13.60 8.75 0.55
C TYR A 267 13.22 7.46 -0.15
N PHE A 268 13.05 6.40 0.63
CA PHE A 268 12.63 5.11 0.09
C PHE A 268 11.86 4.27 1.09
N THR A 269 11.02 3.38 0.57
CA THR A 269 10.14 2.54 1.38
C THR A 269 10.64 1.11 1.49
N ILE A 270 10.51 0.54 2.69
CA ILE A 270 10.70 -0.89 2.93
C ILE A 270 9.51 -1.39 3.75
N GLY A 271 8.75 -2.35 3.20
CA GLY A 271 7.67 -3.01 3.94
C GLY A 271 8.18 -4.00 5.00
N GLU A 272 7.29 -4.52 5.83
CA GLU A 272 7.69 -5.31 7.01
C GLU A 272 8.15 -6.75 6.71
N ARG A 273 8.02 -7.18 5.44
CA ARG A 273 8.45 -8.49 4.92
C ARG A 273 7.74 -9.72 5.47
N GLY A 274 6.53 -9.55 6.00
CA GLY A 274 5.71 -10.60 6.60
C GLY A 274 6.04 -10.88 8.07
N GLN A 275 6.91 -10.09 8.69
CA GLN A 275 7.23 -10.04 10.11
C GLN A 275 6.70 -8.74 10.73
N ARG A 276 5.43 -8.73 11.14
CA ARG A 276 4.70 -7.51 11.54
C ARG A 276 5.41 -6.70 12.62
N ASP A 277 5.95 -7.38 13.64
CA ASP A 277 6.61 -6.75 14.78
C ASP A 277 7.86 -5.96 14.35
N HIS A 278 8.47 -6.30 13.21
CA HIS A 278 9.62 -5.55 12.70
C HIS A 278 9.25 -4.12 12.32
N ALA A 279 7.98 -3.81 12.04
CA ALA A 279 7.54 -2.44 11.76
C ALA A 279 7.75 -1.50 12.97
N GLN A 280 7.62 -2.02 14.20
CA GLN A 280 7.87 -1.28 15.44
C GLN A 280 9.33 -1.38 15.91
N ASP A 281 10.06 -2.41 15.51
CA ASP A 281 11.48 -2.58 15.86
C ASP A 281 12.38 -1.62 15.07
N LEU A 282 12.99 -0.65 15.77
CA LEU A 282 13.92 0.33 15.18
C LEU A 282 15.28 -0.27 14.82
N THR A 283 15.63 -1.46 15.32
CA THR A 283 16.88 -2.17 14.97
C THR A 283 16.79 -2.88 13.61
N ARG A 284 15.60 -2.84 12.98
CA ARG A 284 15.30 -3.46 11.69
C ARG A 284 14.95 -2.39 10.64
N PRO A 285 15.33 -2.57 9.37
CA PRO A 285 14.94 -1.67 8.29
C PRO A 285 13.50 -1.91 7.80
N ASN A 286 12.82 -2.94 8.31
CA ASN A 286 11.52 -3.39 7.80
C ASN A 286 10.37 -2.53 8.33
N GLY A 287 9.40 -2.21 7.47
CA GLY A 287 8.21 -1.43 7.86
C GLY A 287 8.52 0.04 8.15
N LYS A 288 9.36 0.66 7.30
CA LYS A 288 9.93 1.99 7.48
C LYS A 288 9.87 2.81 6.19
N VAL A 289 9.81 4.13 6.35
CA VAL A 289 10.34 5.07 5.36
C VAL A 289 11.74 5.47 5.81
N HIS A 290 12.69 5.46 4.88
CA HIS A 290 14.08 5.82 5.12
C HIS A 290 14.44 7.15 4.45
N ARG A 291 15.47 7.84 4.96
CA ARG A 291 16.07 9.05 4.38
C ARG A 291 17.60 8.94 4.36
N LEU A 292 18.21 9.21 3.21
CA LEU A 292 19.66 9.22 2.97
C LEU A 292 20.09 10.46 2.17
N HIS A 293 21.37 10.79 2.22
CA HIS A 293 21.98 11.56 1.14
C HIS A 293 21.91 10.77 -0.17
N ASP A 294 22.00 11.47 -1.30
CA ASP A 294 21.99 10.87 -2.64
C ASP A 294 23.14 9.85 -2.85
N ASP A 295 24.24 9.96 -2.11
CA ASP A 295 25.35 8.99 -2.14
C ASP A 295 25.26 7.88 -1.08
N GLY A 296 24.17 7.80 -0.32
CA GLY A 296 23.93 6.78 0.70
C GLY A 296 24.49 7.11 2.08
N ARG A 297 25.17 8.26 2.26
CA ARG A 297 25.54 8.72 3.62
C ARG A 297 24.30 8.99 4.47
N ILE A 298 24.43 8.79 5.77
CA ILE A 298 23.38 9.09 6.75
C ILE A 298 23.36 10.60 7.05
N PRO A 299 22.21 11.30 6.89
CA PRO A 299 22.05 12.67 7.37
C PRO A 299 22.13 12.73 8.89
N ALA A 300 22.96 13.63 9.43
CA ALA A 300 23.19 13.77 10.87
C ALA A 300 21.95 14.21 11.67
N ASP A 301 20.95 14.76 10.99
CA ASP A 301 19.67 15.20 11.55
C ASP A 301 18.55 14.14 11.37
N ASN A 302 18.86 12.90 10.97
CA ASN A 302 17.87 11.82 11.00
C ASN A 302 17.36 11.56 12.44
N PRO A 303 16.09 11.20 12.63
CA PRO A 303 15.46 11.14 13.96
C PRO A 303 16.07 10.11 14.92
N PHE A 304 16.68 9.04 14.39
CA PHE A 304 17.15 7.91 15.20
C PHE A 304 18.67 7.70 15.17
N VAL A 305 19.46 8.64 14.64
CA VAL A 305 20.93 8.48 14.53
C VAL A 305 21.64 8.30 15.86
N ASN A 306 21.10 8.93 16.91
CA ASN A 306 21.64 8.86 18.26
C ASN A 306 20.89 7.83 19.13
N HIS A 307 19.93 7.08 18.56
CA HIS A 307 19.22 6.04 19.28
C HIS A 307 20.05 4.74 19.24
N PRO A 308 20.47 4.20 20.40
CA PRO A 308 21.29 2.98 20.43
C PRO A 308 20.63 1.84 19.66
N GLY A 309 21.39 1.22 18.74
CA GLY A 309 20.97 0.07 17.94
C GLY A 309 19.96 0.34 16.82
N ALA A 310 19.42 1.57 16.71
CA ALA A 310 18.47 1.89 15.65
C ALA A 310 19.15 1.93 14.29
N VAL A 311 18.42 1.57 13.23
CA VAL A 311 18.88 1.78 11.85
C VAL A 311 18.88 3.28 11.58
N PRO A 312 20.04 3.91 11.34
CA PRO A 312 20.16 5.36 11.37
C PRO A 312 19.52 6.06 10.17
N SER A 313 19.18 5.31 9.11
CA SER A 313 18.47 5.83 7.95
C SER A 313 16.96 5.96 8.17
N ILE A 314 16.39 5.45 9.26
CA ILE A 314 14.94 5.51 9.51
C ILE A 314 14.48 6.97 9.59
N TRP A 315 13.47 7.31 8.78
CA TRP A 315 12.75 8.58 8.83
C TRP A 315 11.44 8.45 9.59
N SER A 316 10.67 7.39 9.34
CA SER A 316 9.45 7.04 10.08
C SER A 316 9.27 5.53 10.12
N TYR A 317 8.40 5.04 11.01
CA TYR A 317 8.23 3.62 11.28
C TYR A 317 6.77 3.25 11.55
N GLY A 318 6.48 1.96 11.75
CA GLY A 318 5.11 1.48 11.94
C GLY A 318 4.33 1.36 10.64
N HIS A 319 5.03 1.07 9.53
CA HIS A 319 4.42 0.85 8.21
C HIS A 319 4.30 -0.64 7.92
N ARG A 320 3.25 -1.06 7.21
CA ARG A 320 3.07 -2.43 6.72
C ARG A 320 3.75 -2.64 5.37
N ASN A 321 3.26 -1.98 4.32
CA ASN A 321 3.82 -2.18 2.98
C ASN A 321 3.56 -0.96 2.07
N PRO A 322 4.37 0.10 2.21
CA PRO A 322 4.23 1.31 1.39
C PRO A 322 4.63 1.07 -0.07
N GLN A 323 3.70 1.31 -0.98
CA GLN A 323 3.82 1.05 -2.42
C GLN A 323 3.88 2.34 -3.26
N GLY A 324 3.35 3.45 -2.74
CA GLY A 324 3.45 4.79 -3.30
C GLY A 324 4.22 5.72 -2.36
N LEU A 325 4.95 6.68 -2.92
CA LEU A 325 5.74 7.67 -2.20
C LEU A 325 5.94 8.87 -3.13
N ALA A 326 5.51 10.07 -2.74
CA ALA A 326 5.85 11.29 -3.47
C ALA A 326 5.76 12.51 -2.56
N PHE A 327 6.48 13.55 -2.94
CA PHE A 327 6.37 14.87 -2.34
C PHE A 327 5.24 15.66 -2.97
N GLU A 328 4.43 16.32 -2.14
CA GLU A 328 3.46 17.30 -2.61
C GLU A 328 4.24 18.52 -3.16
N PRO A 329 4.01 18.90 -4.42
CA PRO A 329 4.88 19.80 -5.15
C PRO A 329 4.85 21.25 -4.68
N GLN A 330 3.98 21.69 -3.76
CA GLN A 330 3.99 23.05 -3.22
C GLN A 330 4.68 23.12 -1.85
N SER A 331 4.23 22.29 -0.93
CA SER A 331 4.63 22.20 0.48
C SER A 331 5.90 21.38 0.71
N ASP A 332 6.30 20.54 -0.25
CA ASP A 332 7.38 19.56 -0.08
C ASP A 332 7.11 18.56 1.07
N GLU A 333 5.83 18.28 1.32
CA GLU A 333 5.40 17.28 2.29
C GLU A 333 5.38 15.88 1.66
N LEU A 334 5.96 14.91 2.35
CA LEU A 334 6.04 13.54 1.88
C LEU A 334 4.73 12.81 2.16
N TYR A 335 4.18 12.14 1.14
CA TYR A 335 3.03 11.26 1.27
C TYR A 335 3.40 9.85 0.86
N ASP A 336 2.88 8.86 1.59
CA ASP A 336 2.96 7.45 1.20
C ASP A 336 1.56 6.83 1.08
N LEU A 337 1.45 5.83 0.20
CA LEU A 337 0.29 4.96 0.10
C LEU A 337 0.73 3.54 0.42
N GLU A 338 0.00 2.89 1.31
CA GLU A 338 0.35 1.55 1.75
C GLU A 338 -0.81 0.56 1.79
N HIS A 339 -0.47 -0.71 1.57
CA HIS A 339 -1.43 -1.78 1.64
C HIS A 339 -1.75 -2.14 3.10
N GLY A 340 -3.03 -2.15 3.42
CA GLY A 340 -3.55 -2.85 4.58
C GLY A 340 -3.56 -4.37 4.38
N PRO A 341 -3.98 -5.13 5.41
CA PRO A 341 -4.23 -6.56 5.31
C PRO A 341 -5.53 -6.84 4.51
N ARG A 342 -6.61 -7.29 5.16
CA ARG A 342 -7.94 -7.30 4.53
C ARG A 342 -8.66 -5.99 4.91
N GLY A 343 -8.68 -5.04 3.99
CA GLY A 343 -9.07 -3.65 4.30
C GLY A 343 -7.93 -2.85 4.92
N GLY A 344 -8.18 -1.57 5.18
CA GLY A 344 -7.22 -0.68 5.83
C GLY A 344 -6.02 -0.29 4.94
N ASP A 345 -6.23 -0.13 3.63
CA ASP A 345 -5.24 0.59 2.82
C ASP A 345 -5.22 2.05 3.27
N GLU A 346 -4.05 2.69 3.28
CA GLU A 346 -3.86 4.00 3.93
C GLU A 346 -3.12 4.99 3.01
N LEU A 347 -3.51 6.26 3.09
CA LEU A 347 -2.75 7.43 2.64
C LEU A 347 -2.23 8.16 3.88
N ASN A 348 -0.92 8.29 3.97
CA ASN A 348 -0.22 8.84 5.12
C ASN A 348 0.55 10.10 4.72
N ARG A 349 0.53 11.12 5.58
CA ARG A 349 1.42 12.29 5.48
C ARG A 349 2.65 12.05 6.35
N VAL A 350 3.77 11.68 5.73
CA VAL A 350 4.96 11.13 6.39
C VAL A 350 5.78 12.20 7.11
N ARG A 351 5.77 12.14 8.44
CA ARG A 351 6.49 13.04 9.36
C ARG A 351 7.76 12.42 9.93
N ARG A 352 8.74 13.29 10.22
CA ARG A 352 10.02 12.93 10.86
C ARG A 352 9.78 12.25 12.21
N GLY A 353 10.33 11.04 12.38
CA GLY A 353 10.34 10.29 13.64
C GLY A 353 8.99 9.68 14.03
N ALA A 354 7.95 9.86 13.21
CA ALA A 354 6.59 9.45 13.54
C ALA A 354 6.38 7.93 13.42
N ASN A 355 5.43 7.43 14.21
CA ASN A 355 4.97 6.05 14.21
C ASN A 355 3.59 5.95 13.55
N TYR A 356 3.47 5.20 12.45
CA TYR A 356 2.20 4.96 11.74
C TYR A 356 1.45 3.73 12.28
N GLY A 357 1.97 3.13 13.34
CA GLY A 357 1.20 2.31 14.25
C GLY A 357 1.05 0.85 13.87
N TRP A 358 1.32 0.41 12.64
CA TRP A 358 1.25 -1.02 12.29
C TRP A 358 2.26 -1.86 13.11
N PRO A 359 1.87 -3.04 13.65
CA PRO A 359 0.54 -3.65 13.64
C PRO A 359 -0.31 -3.33 14.89
N VAL A 360 0.15 -2.42 15.74
CA VAL A 360 -0.46 -2.08 17.04
C VAL A 360 -1.82 -1.41 16.87
N ILE A 361 -1.95 -0.59 15.82
CA ILE A 361 -3.23 -0.09 15.33
C ILE A 361 -3.36 -0.43 13.85
N THR A 362 -4.59 -0.64 13.38
CA THR A 362 -4.90 -0.81 11.96
C THR A 362 -6.40 -0.70 11.72
N TYR A 363 -6.79 -0.18 10.56
CA TYR A 363 -8.18 -0.24 10.06
C TYR A 363 -8.51 -1.55 9.35
N GLY A 364 -7.53 -2.43 9.18
CA GLY A 364 -7.70 -3.74 8.54
C GLY A 364 -7.86 -4.89 9.53
N ILE A 365 -8.31 -6.03 9.02
CA ILE A 365 -8.42 -7.28 9.77
C ILE A 365 -7.57 -8.36 9.15
N GLU A 366 -7.41 -9.48 9.86
CA GLU A 366 -6.86 -10.69 9.27
C GLU A 366 -7.69 -11.09 8.05
N TYR A 367 -7.04 -11.73 7.08
CA TYR A 367 -7.79 -12.29 5.96
C TYR A 367 -8.88 -13.23 6.44
N SER A 368 -8.65 -13.93 7.56
CA SER A 368 -9.64 -14.77 8.21
C SER A 368 -10.81 -14.06 8.89
N GLY A 369 -10.79 -12.73 8.99
CA GLY A 369 -11.83 -11.96 9.68
C GLY A 369 -11.54 -11.68 11.17
N ALA A 370 -10.48 -12.26 11.75
CA ALA A 370 -10.05 -11.87 13.10
C ALA A 370 -9.56 -10.42 13.11
N PRO A 371 -9.77 -9.64 14.17
CA PRO A 371 -9.06 -8.39 14.33
C PRO A 371 -7.57 -8.66 14.61
N ILE A 372 -6.72 -7.78 14.06
CA ILE A 372 -5.27 -7.79 14.26
C ILE A 372 -4.88 -6.97 15.48
N ALA A 373 -5.46 -5.77 15.59
CA ALA A 373 -5.27 -4.85 16.70
C ALA A 373 -6.52 -4.75 17.57
N GLU A 374 -6.35 -4.33 18.81
CA GLU A 374 -7.46 -4.05 19.74
C GLU A 374 -8.12 -2.69 19.45
N SER A 375 -7.41 -1.78 18.78
CA SER A 375 -7.87 -0.42 18.46
C SER A 375 -7.36 0.05 17.10
N THR A 376 -8.05 1.03 16.51
CA THR A 376 -7.62 1.78 15.32
C THR A 376 -6.79 3.02 15.67
N HIS A 377 -6.72 3.39 16.95
CA HIS A 377 -6.00 4.56 17.43
C HIS A 377 -5.26 4.26 18.75
N ARG A 378 -4.14 4.96 18.96
CA ARG A 378 -3.37 4.93 20.21
C ARG A 378 -2.54 6.20 20.31
N GLU A 379 -2.36 6.70 21.53
CA GLU A 379 -1.47 7.84 21.78
C GLU A 379 -0.05 7.56 21.27
N GLY A 380 0.57 8.57 20.64
CA GLY A 380 1.90 8.47 20.04
C GLY A 380 1.96 7.76 18.68
N MET A 381 0.80 7.45 18.08
CA MET A 381 0.71 6.89 16.73
C MET A 381 -0.11 7.82 15.84
N GLU A 382 0.42 8.14 14.67
CA GLU A 382 -0.25 8.97 13.68
C GLU A 382 -1.46 8.23 13.08
N GLN A 383 -2.42 9.01 12.59
CA GLN A 383 -3.56 8.48 11.84
C GLN A 383 -3.36 8.78 10.35
N PRO A 384 -3.87 7.93 9.46
CA PRO A 384 -3.84 8.19 8.04
C PRO A 384 -4.74 9.37 7.69
N VAL A 385 -4.35 10.11 6.65
CA VAL A 385 -5.15 11.17 6.03
C VAL A 385 -6.42 10.59 5.40
N ALA A 386 -6.31 9.38 4.83
CA ALA A 386 -7.44 8.64 4.31
C ALA A 386 -7.18 7.13 4.40
N TYR A 387 -8.23 6.33 4.54
CA TYR A 387 -8.13 4.88 4.50
C TYR A 387 -9.27 4.24 3.69
N TRP A 388 -9.05 3.03 3.18
CA TRP A 388 -10.01 2.31 2.36
C TRP A 388 -10.28 0.88 2.85
N THR A 389 -11.56 0.60 3.03
CA THR A 389 -12.13 -0.73 3.29
C THR A 389 -13.30 -0.94 2.34
N PRO A 390 -13.32 -2.00 1.50
CA PRO A 390 -12.26 -2.99 1.33
C PRO A 390 -10.95 -2.38 0.79
N SER A 391 -9.85 -3.12 0.95
CA SER A 391 -8.54 -2.76 0.40
C SER A 391 -8.63 -2.66 -1.12
N LEU A 392 -8.12 -1.57 -1.68
CA LEU A 392 -8.05 -1.33 -3.13
C LEU A 392 -6.76 -1.93 -3.72
N GLY A 393 -5.81 -2.33 -2.88
CA GLY A 393 -4.43 -2.60 -3.28
C GLY A 393 -3.78 -1.32 -3.80
N VAL A 394 -3.83 -0.24 -3.01
CA VAL A 394 -3.26 1.06 -3.36
C VAL A 394 -1.76 0.96 -3.67
N CYS A 395 -1.31 1.64 -4.72
CA CYS A 395 0.09 1.56 -5.10
C CYS A 395 0.67 2.88 -5.56
N GLY A 396 1.25 2.95 -6.76
CA GLY A 396 1.96 4.13 -7.19
C GLY A 396 1.08 5.38 -7.16
N LEU A 397 1.59 6.47 -6.59
CA LEU A 397 0.92 7.76 -6.47
C LEU A 397 1.73 8.85 -7.17
N ASN A 398 1.04 9.90 -7.63
CA ASN A 398 1.63 11.07 -8.26
C ASN A 398 0.76 12.30 -8.02
N PHE A 399 1.37 13.40 -7.58
CA PHE A 399 0.74 14.72 -7.63
C PHE A 399 0.85 15.28 -9.04
N TYR A 400 -0.27 15.69 -9.63
CA TYR A 400 -0.26 16.17 -11.01
C TYR A 400 0.33 17.59 -11.10
N THR A 401 1.41 17.73 -11.86
CA THR A 401 2.13 18.99 -12.07
C THR A 401 2.03 19.52 -13.51
N GLY A 402 1.35 18.80 -14.40
CA GLY A 402 1.21 19.15 -15.81
C GLY A 402 0.23 20.30 -16.08
N ASP A 403 0.24 20.77 -17.32
CA ASP A 403 -0.55 21.94 -17.74
C ASP A 403 -1.77 21.59 -18.59
N ARG A 404 -1.89 20.34 -19.04
CA ARG A 404 -2.98 19.90 -19.92
C ARG A 404 -4.31 19.72 -19.19
N PHE A 405 -4.28 19.47 -17.89
CA PHE A 405 -5.46 19.33 -17.02
C PHE A 405 -5.40 20.37 -15.89
N PRO A 406 -5.65 21.67 -16.15
CA PRO A 406 -5.39 22.74 -15.20
C PRO A 406 -6.13 22.59 -13.85
N LEU A 407 -7.39 22.13 -13.89
CA LEU A 407 -8.18 21.85 -12.67
C LEU A 407 -7.76 20.58 -11.90
N TRP A 408 -6.76 19.85 -12.39
CA TRP A 408 -6.16 18.73 -11.66
C TRP A 408 -4.80 19.06 -11.06
N ARG A 409 -4.28 20.28 -11.28
CA ARG A 409 -2.97 20.67 -10.76
C ARG A 409 -2.95 20.53 -9.24
N HIS A 410 -1.90 19.89 -8.72
CA HIS A 410 -1.72 19.58 -7.29
C HIS A 410 -2.69 18.52 -6.72
N HIS A 411 -3.60 17.96 -7.51
CA HIS A 411 -4.39 16.80 -7.07
C HIS A 411 -3.51 15.55 -7.05
N LEU A 412 -3.78 14.67 -6.09
CA LEU A 412 -3.11 13.38 -5.97
C LEU A 412 -3.85 12.36 -6.85
N PHE A 413 -3.11 11.62 -7.65
CA PHE A 413 -3.61 10.47 -8.40
C PHE A 413 -2.95 9.22 -7.87
N PHE A 414 -3.72 8.15 -7.70
CA PHE A 414 -3.16 6.87 -7.30
C PHE A 414 -3.75 5.71 -8.08
N ALA A 415 -2.86 4.76 -8.37
CA ALA A 415 -3.19 3.49 -8.98
C ALA A 415 -3.63 2.48 -7.92
N SER A 416 -4.53 1.58 -8.31
CA SER A 416 -4.96 0.47 -7.46
C SER A 416 -4.90 -0.86 -8.19
N LEU A 417 -4.46 -1.87 -7.47
CA LEU A 417 -4.25 -3.21 -7.98
C LEU A 417 -5.53 -4.04 -7.94
N SER A 418 -6.11 -4.22 -6.75
CA SER A 418 -7.32 -5.04 -6.58
C SER A 418 -8.59 -4.28 -6.95
N GLY A 419 -8.58 -2.95 -6.81
CA GLY A 419 -9.65 -2.07 -7.29
C GLY A 419 -9.66 -1.90 -8.81
N GLU A 420 -8.55 -2.16 -9.50
CA GLU A 420 -8.41 -1.99 -10.96
C GLU A 420 -8.86 -0.59 -11.43
N GLU A 421 -8.55 0.42 -10.63
CA GLU A 421 -8.99 1.79 -10.83
C GLU A 421 -7.87 2.81 -10.65
N LEU A 422 -8.02 3.91 -11.37
CA LEU A 422 -7.26 5.13 -11.13
C LEU A 422 -8.17 6.11 -10.38
N ARG A 423 -7.71 6.57 -9.22
CA ARG A 423 -8.46 7.52 -8.39
C ARG A 423 -7.71 8.84 -8.28
N ARG A 424 -8.46 9.94 -8.33
CA ARG A 424 -8.03 11.30 -8.04
C ARG A 424 -8.52 11.70 -6.65
N LEU A 425 -7.67 12.37 -5.88
CA LEU A 425 -7.98 13.04 -4.64
C LEU A 425 -7.64 14.53 -4.74
N GLU A 426 -8.54 15.38 -4.26
CA GLU A 426 -8.23 16.79 -3.95
C GLU A 426 -7.90 16.90 -2.47
N LEU A 427 -6.73 17.47 -2.18
CA LEU A 427 -6.30 17.73 -0.80
C LEU A 427 -6.36 19.23 -0.52
N LYS A 428 -6.85 19.60 0.67
CA LYS A 428 -6.75 20.97 1.21
C LYS A 428 -6.26 20.89 2.64
N ASP A 429 -5.23 21.68 2.95
CA ASP A 429 -4.61 21.72 4.29
C ASP A 429 -4.19 20.33 4.82
N GLY A 430 -3.85 19.42 3.91
CA GLY A 430 -3.46 18.04 4.23
C GLY A 430 -4.61 17.05 4.36
N GLU A 431 -5.87 17.47 4.21
CA GLU A 431 -7.08 16.64 4.31
C GLU A 431 -7.70 16.35 2.94
N VAL A 432 -8.32 15.18 2.77
CA VAL A 432 -9.05 14.83 1.53
C VAL A 432 -10.41 15.53 1.53
N VAL A 433 -10.62 16.45 0.58
CA VAL A 433 -11.89 17.19 0.44
C VAL A 433 -12.76 16.70 -0.72
N ASP A 434 -12.17 16.05 -1.71
CA ASP A 434 -12.90 15.39 -2.79
C ASP A 434 -12.15 14.16 -3.29
N GLN A 435 -12.90 13.19 -3.80
CA GLN A 435 -12.34 12.03 -4.47
C GLN A 435 -13.20 11.62 -5.65
N GLU A 436 -12.54 11.04 -6.65
CA GLU A 436 -13.17 10.64 -7.89
C GLU A 436 -12.44 9.46 -8.51
N ILE A 437 -13.18 8.41 -8.87
CA ILE A 437 -12.64 7.31 -9.66
C ILE A 437 -12.72 7.72 -11.13
N LEU A 438 -11.57 7.84 -11.80
CA LEU A 438 -11.53 8.28 -13.19
C LEU A 438 -11.98 7.17 -14.15
N PHE A 439 -11.51 5.95 -13.90
CA PHE A 439 -11.91 4.76 -14.64
C PHE A 439 -11.65 3.51 -13.80
N LYS A 440 -12.31 2.41 -14.16
CA LYS A 440 -12.24 1.14 -13.43
C LYS A 440 -12.39 -0.05 -14.38
N GLY A 441 -11.83 -1.20 -14.02
CA GLY A 441 -12.11 -2.49 -14.69
C GLY A 441 -11.36 -2.69 -16.01
N VAL A 442 -10.25 -1.98 -16.21
CA VAL A 442 -9.33 -2.17 -17.36
C VAL A 442 -8.08 -2.98 -16.97
N GLY A 443 -8.12 -3.62 -15.80
CA GLY A 443 -7.03 -4.39 -15.21
C GLY A 443 -6.31 -3.68 -14.06
N ARG A 444 -5.48 -4.45 -13.35
CA ARG A 444 -4.69 -4.00 -12.20
C ARG A 444 -3.74 -2.87 -12.57
N ILE A 445 -3.85 -1.72 -11.90
CA ILE A 445 -3.02 -0.55 -12.17
C ILE A 445 -1.87 -0.50 -11.17
N ARG A 446 -0.63 -0.33 -11.65
CA ARG A 446 0.57 -0.35 -10.80
C ARG A 446 1.10 1.04 -10.46
N HIS A 447 1.01 1.98 -11.40
CA HIS A 447 1.52 3.33 -11.20
C HIS A 447 0.81 4.32 -12.11
N VAL A 448 0.87 5.58 -11.73
CA VAL A 448 0.46 6.75 -12.49
C VAL A 448 1.53 7.81 -12.33
N ILE A 449 1.91 8.48 -13.42
CA ILE A 449 2.91 9.54 -13.40
C ILE A 449 2.58 10.64 -14.42
N SER A 450 2.92 11.89 -14.11
CA SER A 450 2.86 13.00 -15.07
C SER A 450 4.01 12.91 -16.08
N GLY A 451 3.68 13.01 -17.37
CA GLY A 451 4.69 13.14 -18.42
C GLY A 451 5.14 14.57 -18.65
N PRO A 452 6.30 14.79 -19.30
CA PRO A 452 6.84 16.12 -19.61
C PRO A 452 5.95 16.89 -20.60
N ASP A 453 5.06 16.19 -21.31
CA ASP A 453 4.07 16.76 -22.21
C ASP A 453 2.78 17.21 -21.49
N GLY A 454 2.72 17.07 -20.16
CA GLY A 454 1.56 17.37 -19.33
C GLY A 454 0.47 16.31 -19.32
N ALA A 455 0.64 15.15 -19.99
CA ALA A 455 -0.30 14.04 -19.91
C ALA A 455 -0.11 13.22 -18.63
N LEU A 456 -1.07 12.34 -18.33
CA LEU A 456 -0.90 11.29 -17.31
C LEU A 456 -0.58 9.96 -17.99
N TYR A 457 0.38 9.22 -17.47
CA TYR A 457 0.76 7.89 -17.93
C TYR A 457 0.43 6.87 -16.86
N VAL A 458 -0.27 5.80 -17.23
CA VAL A 458 -0.82 4.82 -16.31
C VAL A 458 -0.37 3.42 -16.68
N LEU A 459 0.23 2.71 -15.72
CA LEU A 459 0.85 1.40 -15.91
C LEU A 459 -0.17 0.29 -15.65
N LEU A 460 -0.57 -0.40 -16.72
CA LEU A 460 -1.41 -1.59 -16.72
C LEU A 460 -0.54 -2.86 -16.85
N PRO A 461 -1.09 -4.08 -16.65
CA PRO A 461 -0.28 -5.28 -16.53
C PRO A 461 0.62 -5.62 -17.74
N ARG A 462 0.26 -5.12 -18.93
CA ARG A 462 0.96 -5.42 -20.20
C ARG A 462 1.23 -4.19 -21.08
N ARG A 463 0.85 -3.00 -20.62
CA ARG A 463 0.89 -1.77 -21.41
C ARG A 463 0.92 -0.53 -20.53
N ILE A 464 1.32 0.59 -21.10
CA ILE A 464 1.20 1.91 -20.53
C ILE A 464 0.19 2.68 -21.38
N VAL A 465 -0.79 3.27 -20.73
CA VAL A 465 -1.78 4.14 -21.38
C VAL A 465 -1.47 5.59 -21.04
N ARG A 466 -1.75 6.48 -21.98
CA ARG A 466 -1.57 7.92 -21.87
C ARG A 466 -2.92 8.60 -21.91
N LEU A 467 -3.22 9.38 -20.89
CA LEU A 467 -4.43 10.17 -20.76
C LEU A 467 -4.16 11.61 -21.23
N THR A 468 -4.91 12.05 -22.24
CA THR A 468 -4.80 13.42 -22.80
C THR A 468 -6.15 14.10 -22.81
N PRO A 469 -6.23 15.44 -22.78
CA PRO A 469 -7.52 16.13 -22.89
C PRO A 469 -8.29 15.68 -24.13
N ALA A 470 -9.58 15.42 -23.96
CA ALA A 470 -10.48 15.23 -25.09
C ALA A 470 -10.64 16.57 -25.84
N PRO A 471 -10.86 16.57 -27.17
CA PRO A 471 -11.23 17.78 -27.89
C PRO A 471 -12.44 18.44 -27.24
N ALA A 472 -12.45 19.78 -27.18
CA ALA A 472 -13.68 20.49 -26.86
C ALA A 472 -14.72 20.12 -27.93
N GLY A 473 -15.82 19.52 -27.48
CA GLY A 473 -16.92 19.08 -28.35
C GLY A 473 -17.70 20.24 -28.95
#